data_AF-A0A3M4JQ81-F1
#
_entry.id   AF-A0A3M4JQ81-F1
#
_cell.length_a   1.000
_cell.length_b   1.000
_cell.length_c   1.000
_cell.angle_alpha   90.00
_cell.angle_beta   90.00
_cell.angle_gamma   90.00
#
_symmetry.space_group_name_H-M   'P 1'
#
loop_
_entity.id
_entity.type
_entity.pdbx_description
1 polymer ?
#
loop_
_entity_poly.entity_id
_entity_poly.type
_entity_poly.pdbx_seq_one_letter_code
_entity_poly.pdbx_strand_id
1 'polypeptide(L)'
;MTMTKEGFHCADDGRGFASRNDVLRYFGRFGTPHQEGDATYGRFRLGRGQIMAHAKTRWASNDWQMTVDTRSMGYNYDLDDLEHGAPGCSIEGIWYEPLNDLELMSAVQEIRDLVRYTRISVE
;
A
#
# COMPACT_ATOMS: atom_id res chain seq x y z
N MET A 1 1.27 -12.72 -0.95
CA MET A 1 1.75 -11.55 -1.71
C MET A 1 2.40 -12.08 -2.98
N THR A 2 2.06 -11.50 -4.11
CA THR A 2 2.66 -11.83 -5.40
C THR A 2 3.39 -10.61 -5.98
N MET A 3 4.49 -10.86 -6.71
CA MET A 3 5.20 -9.81 -7.43
C MET A 3 5.61 -10.28 -8.82
N THR A 4 5.43 -9.42 -9.81
CA THR A 4 5.86 -9.65 -11.19
C THR A 4 6.74 -8.48 -11.65
N LYS A 5 7.22 -8.58 -12.89
CA LYS A 5 7.99 -7.49 -13.52
C LYS A 5 7.14 -6.25 -13.73
N GLU A 6 5.83 -6.39 -13.84
CA GLU A 6 4.88 -5.33 -14.17
C GLU A 6 4.19 -4.73 -12.94
N GLY A 7 4.14 -5.48 -11.83
CA GLY A 7 3.47 -5.00 -10.63
C GLY A 7 3.58 -5.91 -9.42
N PHE A 8 2.70 -5.68 -8.46
CA PHE A 8 2.57 -6.48 -7.25
C PHE A 8 1.13 -6.54 -6.80
N HIS A 9 0.83 -7.54 -5.98
CA HIS A 9 -0.42 -7.66 -5.24
C HIS A 9 -0.16 -8.18 -3.83
N CYS A 10 -0.74 -7.53 -2.83
CA CYS A 10 -0.80 -8.05 -1.48
C CYS A 10 -2.20 -7.87 -0.91
N ALA A 11 -2.61 -8.83 -0.08
CA ALA A 11 -3.90 -8.77 0.60
C ALA A 11 -3.79 -9.34 2.00
N ASP A 12 -4.64 -8.83 2.90
CA ASP A 12 -4.85 -9.34 4.24
C ASP A 12 -6.34 -9.60 4.49
N ASP A 13 -6.64 -10.40 5.50
CA ASP A 13 -7.98 -10.71 6.01
C ASP A 13 -8.29 -9.93 7.32
N GLY A 14 -7.65 -8.77 7.49
CA GLY A 14 -7.84 -7.90 8.64
C GLY A 14 -9.21 -7.22 8.65
N ARG A 15 -9.37 -6.21 9.52
CA ARG A 15 -10.64 -5.47 9.62
C ARG A 15 -10.91 -4.54 8.45
N GLY A 16 -9.90 -4.27 7.62
CA GLY A 16 -9.97 -3.26 6.57
C GLY A 16 -10.23 -1.86 7.14
N PHE A 17 -10.68 -0.95 6.27
CA PHE A 17 -11.14 0.37 6.69
C PHE A 17 -12.51 0.25 7.36
N ALA A 18 -12.62 0.64 8.63
CA ALA A 18 -13.88 0.53 9.37
C ALA A 18 -14.93 1.57 8.94
N SER A 19 -14.50 2.66 8.29
CA SER A 19 -15.38 3.70 7.78
C SER A 19 -14.73 4.53 6.67
N ARG A 20 -15.54 5.19 5.83
CA ARG A 20 -15.08 6.20 4.86
C ARG A 20 -14.25 7.31 5.52
N ASN A 21 -14.58 7.68 6.76
CA ASN A 21 -13.83 8.69 7.51
C ASN A 21 -12.43 8.18 7.90
N ASP A 22 -12.26 6.89 8.17
CA ASP A 22 -10.94 6.30 8.40
C ASP A 22 -10.09 6.34 7.12
N VAL A 23 -10.70 6.10 5.96
CA VAL A 23 -10.03 6.28 4.66
C VAL A 23 -9.53 7.71 4.50
N LEU A 24 -10.39 8.71 4.72
CA LEU A 24 -10.00 10.12 4.58
C LEU A 24 -8.94 10.55 5.60
N ARG A 25 -9.07 10.11 6.86
CA ARG A 25 -8.19 10.53 7.97
C ARG A 25 -6.83 9.86 7.92
N TYR A 26 -6.82 8.56 7.70
CA TYR A 26 -5.60 7.77 7.78
C TYR A 26 -4.97 7.57 6.44
N PHE A 27 -5.74 7.52 5.35
CA PHE A 27 -5.20 7.23 4.04
C PHE A 27 -4.84 8.48 3.25
N GLY A 28 -5.78 9.42 3.16
CA GLY A 28 -5.60 10.71 2.47
C GLY A 28 -4.60 11.67 3.13
N ARG A 29 -4.03 11.30 4.29
CA ARG A 29 -3.05 12.12 5.01
C ARG A 29 -1.77 11.35 5.31
N PHE A 30 -0.65 11.87 4.80
CA PHE A 30 0.68 11.45 5.22
C PHE A 30 1.17 12.27 6.40
N GLY A 31 2.03 11.67 7.24
CA GLY A 31 2.76 12.44 8.25
C GLY A 31 1.88 13.09 9.30
N THR A 32 0.92 12.35 9.90
CA THR A 32 0.14 12.87 11.03
C THR A 32 1.08 13.52 12.07
N PRO A 33 0.78 14.72 12.58
CA PRO A 33 1.70 15.45 13.45
C PRO A 33 2.16 14.61 14.64
N HIS A 34 3.44 14.72 14.99
CA HIS A 34 3.94 14.14 16.24
C HIS A 34 3.41 14.95 17.43
N GLN A 35 3.07 14.24 18.49
CA GLN A 35 2.91 14.74 19.85
C GLN A 35 4.20 14.44 20.63
N GLU A 36 4.53 15.27 21.61
CA GLU A 36 5.76 15.06 22.39
C GLU A 36 5.73 13.70 23.09
N GLY A 37 6.77 12.89 22.85
CA GLY A 37 6.89 11.53 23.40
C GLY A 37 6.16 10.42 22.62
N ASP A 38 5.51 10.72 21.50
CA ASP A 38 4.68 9.73 20.79
C ASP A 38 5.44 8.79 19.83
N ALA A 39 6.70 9.11 19.50
CA ALA A 39 7.53 8.27 18.64
C ALA A 39 9.03 8.46 18.94
N THR A 40 9.71 7.35 19.29
CA THR A 40 11.19 7.30 19.36
C THR A 40 11.82 7.11 17.98
N TYR A 41 11.12 6.46 17.05
CA TYR A 41 11.58 6.15 15.69
C TYR A 41 10.44 6.40 14.68
N GLY A 42 10.78 6.60 13.39
CA GLY A 42 9.76 6.82 12.35
C GLY A 42 9.36 8.29 12.14
N ARG A 43 10.36 9.19 12.07
CA ARG A 43 10.20 10.65 11.96
C ARG A 43 9.22 11.12 10.88
N PHE A 44 9.20 10.48 9.72
CA PHE A 44 8.43 10.96 8.57
C PHE A 44 7.03 10.33 8.45
N ARG A 45 6.77 9.22 9.15
CA ARG A 45 5.48 8.48 9.13
C ARG A 45 4.92 8.27 7.71
N LEU A 46 5.81 8.01 6.75
CA LEU A 46 5.42 7.83 5.36
C LEU A 46 4.86 6.42 5.13
N GLY A 47 5.51 5.39 5.70
CA GLY A 47 5.07 4.00 5.67
C GLY A 47 4.50 3.60 4.31
N ARG A 48 3.18 3.43 4.24
CA ARG A 48 2.41 3.10 3.04
C ARG A 48 2.59 4.06 1.85
N GLY A 49 3.00 5.30 2.05
CA GLY A 49 3.20 6.28 0.97
C GLY A 49 4.46 6.05 0.15
N GLN A 50 5.42 5.27 0.66
CA GLN A 50 6.69 5.04 -0.05
C GLN A 50 6.47 4.31 -1.37
N ILE A 51 5.54 3.36 -1.42
CA ILE A 51 5.27 2.57 -2.63
C ILE A 51 4.65 3.40 -3.75
N MET A 52 3.96 4.49 -3.42
CA MET A 52 3.29 5.37 -4.39
C MET A 52 4.27 6.19 -5.25
N ALA A 53 5.55 6.24 -4.87
CA ALA A 53 6.60 6.82 -5.70
C ALA A 53 7.05 5.87 -6.83
N HIS A 54 6.78 4.56 -6.69
CA HIS A 54 7.27 3.51 -7.59
C HIS A 54 6.17 2.86 -8.42
N ALA A 55 4.90 3.00 -7.99
CA ALA A 55 3.76 2.41 -8.68
C ALA A 55 2.53 3.30 -8.67
N LYS A 56 1.70 3.18 -9.71
CA LYS A 56 0.28 3.51 -9.61
C LYS A 56 -0.39 2.43 -8.76
N THR A 57 -1.02 2.83 -7.66
CA THR A 57 -1.57 1.89 -6.68
C THR A 57 -3.07 1.95 -6.56
N ARG A 58 -3.69 0.80 -6.30
CA ARG A 58 -5.11 0.66 -5.98
C ARG A 58 -5.23 -0.06 -4.65
N TRP A 59 -6.02 0.52 -3.75
CA TRP A 59 -6.23 0.05 -2.39
C TRP A 59 -7.73 -0.19 -2.21
N ALA A 60 -8.14 -1.45 -2.20
CA ALA A 60 -9.53 -1.87 -2.03
C ALA A 60 -9.72 -2.46 -0.63
N SER A 61 -10.72 -2.00 0.11
CA SER A 61 -11.01 -2.50 1.45
C SER A 61 -12.42 -2.15 1.87
N ASN A 62 -13.15 -3.17 2.32
CA ASN A 62 -14.59 -3.14 2.55
C ASN A 62 -15.28 -2.46 1.35
N ASP A 63 -16.01 -1.39 1.58
CA ASP A 63 -16.82 -0.74 0.55
C ASP A 63 -16.08 0.35 -0.22
N TRP A 64 -14.76 0.49 -0.06
CA TRP A 64 -14.00 1.61 -0.62
C TRP A 64 -12.81 1.17 -1.45
N GLN A 65 -12.56 1.93 -2.51
CA GLN A 65 -11.37 1.82 -3.33
C GLN A 65 -10.71 3.17 -3.47
N MET A 66 -9.42 3.21 -3.17
CA MET A 66 -8.61 4.39 -3.38
C MET A 66 -7.55 4.14 -4.46
N THR A 67 -7.47 5.04 -5.43
CA THR A 67 -6.48 4.98 -6.51
C THR A 67 -5.51 6.16 -6.38
N VAL A 68 -4.21 5.87 -6.44
CA VAL A 68 -3.15 6.89 -6.39
C VAL A 68 -2.18 6.71 -7.54
N ASP A 69 -1.97 7.79 -8.30
CA ASP A 69 -0.94 7.90 -9.32
C ASP A 69 -0.21 9.22 -9.13
N THR A 70 0.90 9.23 -8.40
CA THR A 70 1.61 10.47 -8.04
C THR A 70 2.21 11.18 -9.24
N ARG A 71 2.52 10.45 -10.34
CA ARG A 71 3.03 11.04 -11.58
C ARG A 71 1.98 11.84 -12.34
N SER A 72 0.69 11.47 -12.26
CA SER A 72 -0.40 12.18 -12.96
C SER A 72 -1.26 13.06 -12.04
N MET A 73 -1.46 12.66 -10.79
CA MET A 73 -2.36 13.30 -9.82
C MET A 73 -1.63 14.24 -8.84
N GLY A 74 -0.29 14.19 -8.79
CA GLY A 74 0.50 14.88 -7.77
C GLY A 74 0.20 14.34 -6.37
N TYR A 75 -0.40 15.17 -5.52
CA TYR A 75 -0.79 14.79 -4.16
C TYR A 75 -2.26 14.37 -4.01
N ASN A 76 -2.99 14.27 -5.12
CA ASN A 76 -4.40 13.87 -5.12
C ASN A 76 -4.55 12.35 -5.22
N TYR A 77 -5.76 11.88 -4.93
CA TYR A 77 -6.18 10.49 -5.07
C TYR A 77 -7.66 10.45 -5.45
N ASP A 78 -8.07 9.37 -6.11
CA ASP A 78 -9.49 9.06 -6.33
C ASP A 78 -9.97 8.13 -5.21
N LEU A 79 -11.22 8.32 -4.78
CA LEU A 79 -11.87 7.49 -3.77
C LEU A 79 -13.29 7.15 -4.24
N ASP A 80 -13.48 5.88 -4.57
CA ASP A 80 -14.72 5.32 -5.10
C ASP A 80 -15.36 4.37 -4.07
N ASP A 81 -16.68 4.28 -4.10
CA ASP A 81 -17.41 3.22 -3.41
C ASP A 81 -17.41 1.95 -4.29
N LEU A 82 -17.17 0.79 -3.69
CA LEU A 82 -17.17 -0.51 -4.37
C LEU A 82 -18.57 -1.09 -4.42
N GLU A 83 -18.97 -1.59 -5.60
CA GLU A 83 -20.27 -2.28 -5.78
C GLU A 83 -20.32 -3.60 -5.00
N HIS A 84 -19.18 -4.29 -4.91
CA HIS A 84 -18.99 -5.47 -4.09
C HIS A 84 -17.80 -5.25 -3.17
N GLY A 85 -18.06 -5.20 -1.86
CA GLY A 85 -17.02 -4.95 -0.89
C GLY A 85 -15.91 -6.02 -0.90
N ALA A 86 -14.68 -5.61 -0.63
CA ALA A 86 -13.51 -6.49 -0.53
C ALA A 86 -13.14 -6.69 0.95
N PRO A 87 -13.35 -7.87 1.56
CA PRO A 87 -13.01 -8.09 2.96
C PRO A 87 -11.50 -7.89 3.19
N GLY A 88 -11.14 -7.33 4.35
CA GLY A 88 -9.76 -7.01 4.67
C GLY A 88 -9.24 -5.84 3.84
N CYS A 89 -8.00 -5.91 3.39
CA CYS A 89 -7.41 -4.91 2.50
C CYS A 89 -6.63 -5.60 1.38
N SER A 90 -6.91 -5.21 0.13
CA SER A 90 -6.19 -5.63 -1.06
C SER A 90 -5.50 -4.41 -1.66
N ILE A 91 -4.20 -4.55 -1.93
CA ILE A 91 -3.36 -3.53 -2.51
C ILE A 91 -2.73 -4.12 -3.76
N GLU A 92 -2.87 -3.44 -4.88
CA GLU A 92 -2.03 -3.71 -6.03
C GLU A 92 -1.32 -2.45 -6.50
N GLY A 93 -0.23 -2.66 -7.22
CA GLY A 93 0.42 -1.59 -7.94
C GLY A 93 0.96 -2.06 -9.26
N ILE A 94 0.90 -1.15 -10.23
CA ILE A 94 1.57 -1.29 -11.52
C ILE A 94 2.82 -0.42 -11.44
N TRP A 95 3.98 -1.04 -11.63
CA TRP A 95 5.25 -0.33 -11.59
C TRP A 95 5.30 0.73 -12.67
N TYR A 96 5.82 1.90 -12.32
CA TYR A 96 6.09 2.90 -13.34
C TYR A 96 7.25 2.48 -14.25
N GLU A 97 8.24 1.82 -13.66
CA GLU A 97 9.38 1.22 -14.37
C GLU A 97 9.34 -0.29 -14.09
N PRO A 98 9.03 -1.13 -15.09
CA PRO A 98 9.00 -2.57 -14.89
C PRO A 98 10.35 -3.12 -14.41
N LEU A 99 10.30 -4.08 -13.49
CA LEU A 99 11.49 -4.74 -12.97
C LEU A 99 12.10 -5.66 -14.03
N ASN A 100 13.42 -5.72 -14.08
CA ASN A 100 14.12 -6.79 -14.77
C ASN A 100 14.17 -8.09 -13.93
N ASP A 101 14.66 -9.19 -14.50
CA ASP A 101 14.73 -10.49 -13.80
C ASP A 101 15.55 -10.45 -12.51
N LEU A 102 16.67 -9.73 -12.51
CA LEU A 102 17.54 -9.61 -11.33
C LEU A 102 16.88 -8.79 -10.23
N GLU A 103 16.25 -7.67 -10.59
CA GLU A 103 15.51 -6.81 -9.66
C GLU A 103 14.33 -7.55 -9.04
N LEU A 104 13.56 -8.28 -9.85
CA LEU A 104 12.44 -9.09 -9.37
C LEU A 104 12.93 -10.14 -8.37
N MET A 105 13.98 -10.89 -8.71
CA MET A 105 14.54 -11.90 -7.81
C MET A 105 15.06 -11.29 -6.50
N SER A 106 15.76 -10.16 -6.56
CA SER A 106 16.27 -9.46 -5.37
C SER A 106 15.12 -9.00 -4.48
N ALA A 107 14.13 -8.32 -5.06
CA ALA A 107 13.01 -7.77 -4.32
C ALA A 107 12.15 -8.87 -3.68
N VAL A 108 11.90 -9.98 -4.37
CA VAL A 108 11.19 -11.14 -3.80
C VAL A 108 11.95 -11.70 -2.60
N GLN A 109 13.28 -11.83 -2.70
CA GLN A 109 14.10 -12.36 -1.62
C GLN A 109 14.14 -11.41 -0.41
N GLU A 110 14.30 -10.11 -0.63
CA GLU A 110 14.27 -9.10 0.43
C GLU A 110 12.92 -9.08 1.16
N ILE A 111 11.81 -9.17 0.43
CA ILE A 111 10.47 -9.25 1.04
C ILE A 111 10.35 -10.51 1.88
N ARG A 112 10.79 -11.68 1.38
CA ARG A 112 10.79 -12.94 2.15
C ARG A 112 11.54 -12.81 3.47
N ASP A 113 12.68 -12.11 3.47
CA ASP A 113 13.46 -11.88 4.68
C ASP A 113 12.75 -10.93 5.65
N LEU A 114 12.12 -9.86 5.14
CA LEU A 114 11.34 -8.91 5.93
C LEU A 114 10.11 -9.55 6.60
N VAL A 115 9.44 -10.48 5.90
CA VAL A 115 8.21 -11.12 6.38
C VAL A 115 8.44 -12.50 6.98
N ARG A 116 9.70 -12.90 7.20
CA ARG A 116 10.13 -14.25 7.63
C ARG A 116 9.39 -14.82 8.84
N TYR A 117 8.97 -13.95 9.76
CA TYR A 117 8.30 -14.33 11.00
C TYR A 117 6.79 -14.09 10.97
N THR A 118 6.23 -13.84 9.79
CA THR A 118 4.80 -13.64 9.56
C THR A 118 4.21 -14.83 8.81
N ARG A 119 2.88 -14.97 8.84
CA ARG A 119 2.15 -16.03 8.13
C ARG A 119 1.80 -15.63 6.69
N ILE A 120 2.69 -14.93 5.99
CA ILE A 120 2.47 -14.45 4.62
C ILE A 120 3.33 -15.27 3.66
N SER A 121 2.72 -15.81 2.60
CA SER A 121 3.47 -16.36 1.47
C SER A 121 3.91 -15.26 0.51
N VAL A 122 5.10 -15.40 -0.06
CA VAL A 122 5.68 -14.47 -1.03
C VAL A 122 6.06 -15.25 -2.28
N GLU A 123 5.34 -14.97 -3.36
CA GLU A 123 5.42 -15.65 -4.65
C GLU A 123 5.84 -14.71 -5.77
#